data_AF-A0A9P6P506-F1
#
_entry.id   AF-A0A9P6P506-F1
#
_cell.length_a   1.000
_cell.length_b   1.000
_cell.length_c   1.000
_cell.angle_alpha   90.00
_cell.angle_beta   90.00
_cell.angle_gamma   90.00
#
_symmetry.space_group_name_H-M   'P 1'
#
loop_
_entity.id
_entity.type
_entity.pdbx_description
1 polymer ?
#
loop_
_entity_poly.entity_id
_entity_poly.type
_entity_poly.pdbx_seq_one_letter_code
_entity_poly.pdbx_strand_id
1 'polypeptide(L)' 'METLLEAVDQLQIPLENALLESYRPLFTGPSSQLDDGQPFPPHYLAPLKELWMDAGIQMARKQGNMFALHDNVS' A
#
# COMPACT_ATOMS: atom_id res chain seq x y z
N MET A 1 0.61 2.51 -3.20
CA MET A 1 0.60 1.65 -2.01
C MET A 1 0.41 2.52 -0.78
N GLU A 2 1.33 3.42 -0.43
CA GLU A 2 0.97 4.85 -0.33
C GLU A 2 -0.32 5.22 0.43
N THR A 3 -1.15 5.91 -0.35
CA THR A 3 -2.56 6.23 -0.14
C THR A 3 -3.46 5.07 0.30
N LEU A 4 -3.19 3.82 -0.07
CA LEU A 4 -4.01 2.69 0.40
C LEU A 4 -3.72 2.38 1.87
N LEU A 5 -2.46 2.44 2.29
CA LEU A 5 -2.10 2.27 3.70
C LEU A 5 -2.69 3.39 4.55
N GLU A 6 -2.66 4.63 4.05
CA GLU A 6 -3.32 5.77 4.69
C GLU A 6 -4.85 5.59 4.77
N ALA A 7 -5.48 5.11 3.69
CA ALA A 7 -6.91 4.84 3.66
C ALA A 7 -7.32 3.74 4.64
N VAL A 8 -6.53 2.67 4.76
CA VAL A 8 -6.72 1.60 5.75
C VAL A 8 -6.73 2.18 7.17
N ASP A 9 -5.80 3.09 7.49
CA ASP A 9 -5.73 3.74 8.80
C ASP A 9 -6.91 4.71 9.04
N GLN A 10 -7.26 5.52 8.05
CA GLN A 10 -8.35 6.49 8.14
C GLN A 10 -9.73 5.84 8.23
N LEU A 11 -9.92 4.72 7.53
CA LEU A 11 -11.16 3.93 7.58
C LEU A 11 -11.19 2.95 8.77
N GLN A 12 -10.12 2.88 9.57
CA GLN A 12 -9.96 1.95 10.68
C GLN A 12 -10.15 0.49 10.26
N ILE A 13 -9.69 0.14 9.06
CA ILE A 13 -9.70 -1.22 8.53
C ILE A 13 -8.39 -1.88 9.00
N PRO A 14 -8.40 -2.97 9.76
CA PRO A 14 -7.17 -3.69 10.05
C PRO A 14 -6.68 -4.44 8.81
N LEU A 15 -5.35 -4.59 8.67
CA LEU A 15 -4.81 -5.59 7.74
C LEU A 15 -5.25 -6.99 8.17
N GLU A 16 -5.57 -7.85 7.20
CA GLU A 16 -5.95 -9.23 7.49
C GLU A 16 -4.75 -10.00 8.05
N ASN A 17 -3.56 -9.77 7.48
CA ASN A 17 -2.33 -10.28 8.01
C ASN A 17 -1.55 -9.19 8.75
N ALA A 18 -1.58 -9.24 10.09
CA ALA A 18 -0.87 -8.31 10.96
C ALA A 18 0.66 -8.30 10.76
N LEU A 19 1.25 -9.35 10.17
CA LEU A 19 2.69 -9.37 9.87
C LEU A 19 3.06 -8.38 8.75
N LEU A 20 2.11 -8.03 7.88
CA LEU A 20 2.33 -7.09 6.78
C LEU A 20 2.53 -5.65 7.27
N GLU A 21 2.17 -5.35 8.52
CA GLU A 21 2.51 -4.09 9.20
C GLU A 21 4.02 -3.83 9.18
N SER A 22 4.84 -4.88 9.23
CA SER A 22 6.30 -4.77 9.14
C SER A 22 6.80 -4.19 7.81
N TYR A 23 6.00 -4.26 6.74
CA TYR A 23 6.32 -3.72 5.43
C TYR A 23 5.92 -2.25 5.26
N ARG A 24 5.14 -1.67 6.17
CA ARG A 24 4.71 -0.26 6.07
C ARG A 24 5.86 0.73 5.86
N PRO A 25 6.98 0.65 6.61
CA PRO A 25 8.07 1.61 6.44
C PRO A 25 8.70 1.59 5.04
N LEU A 26 8.51 0.52 4.26
CA LEU A 26 9.00 0.44 2.87
C LEU A 26 8.18 1.33 1.93
N PHE A 27 6.90 1.58 2.26
CA PHE A 27 5.95 2.25 1.38
C PHE A 27 5.40 3.55 1.96
N THR A 28 5.85 3.97 3.14
CA THR A 28 5.46 5.24 3.77
C THR A 28 6.68 6.07 4.16
N GLY A 29 6.57 7.39 4.06
CA GLY A 29 7.59 8.32 4.54
C GLY A 29 8.85 8.38 3.66
N PRO A 30 10.02 8.79 4.19
CA PRO A 30 11.21 9.08 3.38
C PRO A 30 11.75 7.87 2.60
N SER A 31 11.52 6.65 3.11
CA SER A 31 11.95 5.38 2.51
C SER A 31 11.11 4.93 1.32
N SER A 32 9.95 5.55 1.07
CA SER A 32 9.15 5.32 -0.15
C SER A 32 9.61 6.19 -1.33
N GLN A 33 10.43 7.21 -1.07
CA GLN A 33 10.94 8.13 -2.08
C GLN A 33 12.07 7.45 -2.84
N LEU A 34 11.75 6.95 -4.04
CA LEU A 34 12.76 6.44 -4.96
C LEU A 34 13.39 7.62 -5.70
N ASP A 35 14.71 7.63 -5.80
CA ASP A 35 15.42 8.61 -6.61
C ASP A 35 15.07 8.45 -8.09
N ASP A 36 14.89 9.57 -8.78
CA ASP A 36 14.63 9.60 -10.21
C ASP A 36 15.72 8.84 -10.99
N GLY A 37 15.30 7.92 -11.85
CA GLY A 37 16.19 7.12 -12.69
C GLY A 37 16.75 5.85 -12.05
N GLN A 38 16.44 5.56 -10.77
CA GLN A 38 16.75 4.26 -10.18
C GLN A 38 15.70 3.20 -10.55
N PRO A 39 16.12 1.95 -10.81
CA PRO A 39 15.19 0.85 -10.98
C PRO A 39 14.42 0.60 -9.67
N PHE A 40 13.18 0.15 -9.79
CA PHE A 40 12.37 -0.22 -8.63
C PHE A 40 13.10 -1.30 -7.79
N PRO A 41 13.26 -1.13 -6.46
CA PRO A 41 14.01 -2.06 -5.66
C PRO A 41 13.40 -3.48 -5.68
N PRO A 42 14.14 -4.53 -6.07
CA PRO A 42 13.58 -5.88 -6.20
C PRO A 42 12.98 -6.42 -4.89
N HIS A 43 13.56 -6.03 -3.75
CA HIS A 43 13.11 -6.46 -2.43
C HIS A 43 11.78 -5.83 -2.00
N TYR A 44 11.29 -4.80 -2.70
CA TYR A 44 9.96 -4.22 -2.46
C TYR A 44 8.87 -5.02 -3.17
N LEU A 45 9.22 -5.85 -4.17
CA LEU A 45 8.24 -6.53 -5.00
C LEU A 45 7.41 -7.56 -4.23
N ALA A 46 8.03 -8.37 -3.39
CA ALA A 46 7.33 -9.37 -2.57
C ALA A 46 6.42 -8.69 -1.52
N PRO A 47 6.91 -7.75 -0.70
CA PRO A 47 6.07 -6.96 0.21
C PRO A 47 4.90 -6.27 -0.50
N LEU A 48 5.14 -5.69 -1.68
CA LEU A 48 4.10 -5.01 -2.45
C LEU A 48 3.00 -5.97 -2.89
N LYS A 49 3.35 -7.18 -3.35
CA LYS A 49 2.38 -8.20 -3.76
C LYS A 49 1.57 -8.72 -2.58
N GLU A 50 2.22 -8.97 -1.45
CA GLU A 50 1.55 -9.45 -0.24
C GLU A 50 0.56 -8.41 0.30
N LEU A 51 0.99 -7.14 0.42
CA LEU A 51 0.09 -6.03 0.76
C LEU A 51 -1.02 -5.87 -0.27
N TRP A 52 -0.73 -6.02 -1.56
CA TRP A 52 -1.74 -5.92 -2.61
C TRP A 52 -2.82 -6.99 -2.46
N MET A 53 -2.48 -8.19 -2.00
CA MET A 53 -3.44 -9.27 -1.84
C MET A 53 -4.21 -9.23 -0.51
N ASP A 54 -3.78 -8.43 0.46
CA ASP A 54 -4.41 -8.34 1.79
C ASP A 54 -5.87 -7.87 1.71
N ALA A 55 -6.77 -8.53 2.45
CA ALA A 55 -8.19 -8.22 2.41
C ALA A 55 -8.52 -6.81 2.94
N GLY A 56 -7.78 -6.30 3.92
CA GLY A 56 -7.94 -4.95 4.43
C GLY A 56 -7.60 -3.91 3.36
N ILE A 57 -6.50 -4.13 2.62
CA ILE A 57 -6.10 -3.29 1.49
C ILE A 57 -7.11 -3.35 0.35
N GLN A 58 -7.61 -4.53 0.00
CA GLN A 58 -8.66 -4.68 -1.02
C GLN A 58 -9.96 -4.01 -0.58
N MET A 59 -10.29 -4.02 0.71
CA MET A 59 -11.47 -3.34 1.25
C MET A 59 -11.33 -1.81 1.16
N ALA A 60 -10.17 -1.26 1.54
CA ALA A 60 -9.88 0.16 1.38
C ALA A 60 -9.90 0.60 -0.10
N ARG A 61 -9.34 -0.21 -1.01
CA ARG A 61 -9.40 0.02 -2.46
C ARG A 61 -10.83 0.10 -2.98
N LYS A 62 -11.72 -0.80 -2.53
CA LYS A 62 -13.15 -0.78 -2.91
C LYS A 62 -13.88 0.47 -2.43
N GLN A 63 -13.39 1.10 -1.35
CA GLN A 63 -13.87 2.40 -0.89
C GLN A 63 -13.17 3.58 -1.60
N GLY A 64 -12.37 3.32 -2.63
CA GLY A 64 -11.48 4.28 -3.29
C GLY A 64 -12.14 5.48 -3.95
N ASN A 65 -13.47 5.47 -4.09
CA ASN A 65 -14.25 6.66 -4.46
C ASN A 65 -14.08 7.80 -3.41
N MET A 66 -13.68 7.48 -2.17
CA MET A 66 -13.40 8.46 -1.10
C MET A 66 -11.98 9.06 -1.15
N PHE A 67 -11.00 8.38 -1.76
CA PHE A 67 -9.58 8.75 -1.68
C PHE A 67 -8.97 9.19 -3.01
N ALA A 68 -9.79 9.43 -4.04
CA ALA A 68 -9.34 9.77 -5.39
C ALA A 68 -8.25 8.81 -5.91
N LEU A 69 -8.35 7.52 -5.55
CA LEU A 69 -7.50 6.48 -6.12
C LEU A 69 -7.84 6.43 -7.61
N HIS A 70 -6.91 6.86 -8.46
CA HIS A 70 -7.10 6.82 -9.91
C HIS A 70 -7.54 5.40 -10.33
N ASP A 71 -8.58 5.30 -11.17
CA ASP A 71 -9.18 4.03 -11.64
C ASP A 71 -8.21 3.07 -12.36
N ASN A 72 -6.97 3.50 -12.62
CA ASN A 72 -5.95 2.74 -13.35
C ASN A 72 -5.30 1.64 -12.51
N VAL A 73 -5.72 1.47 -11.26
CA VAL A 73 -5.30 0.33 -10.45
C VAL A 73 -6.19 -0.85 -10.83
N SER A 74 -5.88 -1.51 -11.96
CA SER A 74 -6.51 -2.76 -12.43
C SER A 74 -5.55 -3.93 -12.28
#